data_AF-M1EE50-F1
#
_entry.id   AF-M1EE50-F1
#
_cell.length_a   1.000
_cell.length_b   1.000
_cell.length_c   1.000
_cell.angle_alpha   90.00
_cell.angle_beta   90.00
_cell.angle_gamma   90.00
#
_symmetry.space_group_name_H-M   'P 1'
#
loop_
_entity.id
_entity.type
_entity.pdbx_description
1 polymer ?
#
loop_
_entity_poly.entity_id
_entity_poly.type
_entity_poly.pdbx_seq_one_letter_code
_entity_poly.pdbx_strand_id
1 'polypeptide(L)'
;LTAFDGFIECEEPNNRLDKFTGTLFWRNTSFPLDADKILLRGCVIRNTDFCHGLVIFAGADTKIMKNSGKTRFKRTKIDYLMNYMVYTIFVVLILVSAGLAIGHAYWEAQVGNYSWYLYDGEDYTPSYRGFLNFWGYIIILNTMVPISLYVSVEVIRLGQSYFINWDLQMYYPEKDTPAKARTTTLNEQLGQIHYIFSDKTGTLTQNIMTFKKCCINGQIYGDHRDASQNSHSKIEQVDFSWNPFADGKLAFHDHYLIEQI
;
A
#
# COMPACT_ATOMS: atom_id res chain seq x y z
N LEU A 1 21.28 25.95 28.87
CA LEU A 1 20.03 25.14 28.87
C LEU A 1 19.81 24.35 30.16
N THR A 2 20.84 24.07 30.95
CA THR A 2 20.75 23.28 32.21
C THR A 2 20.05 23.98 33.40
N ALA A 3 19.65 25.24 33.26
CA ALA A 3 19.00 26.04 34.32
C ALA A 3 17.54 26.40 34.02
N PHE A 4 16.89 25.72 33.08
CA PHE A 4 15.46 25.90 32.78
C PHE A 4 14.63 24.99 33.70
N ASP A 5 13.76 25.57 34.52
CA ASP A 5 12.99 24.91 35.58
C ASP A 5 11.46 25.01 35.37
N GLY A 6 11.02 24.89 34.12
CA GLY A 6 9.59 24.91 33.77
C GLY A 6 8.92 23.53 33.89
N PHE A 7 7.69 23.50 34.38
CA PHE A 7 6.84 22.30 34.44
C PHE A 7 5.73 22.40 33.39
N ILE A 8 5.51 21.34 32.60
CA ILE A 8 4.44 21.31 31.59
C ILE A 8 3.42 20.26 31.99
N GLU A 9 2.16 20.69 32.08
CA GLU A 9 1.01 19.81 32.19
C GLU A 9 0.28 19.81 30.85
N CYS A 10 -0.03 18.63 30.31
CA CYS A 10 -0.72 18.52 29.01
C CYS A 10 -1.73 17.38 29.00
N GLU A 11 -2.65 17.44 28.04
CA GLU A 11 -3.60 16.35 27.79
C GLU A 11 -2.92 15.01 27.45
N GLU A 12 -3.66 13.90 27.60
CA GLU A 12 -3.19 12.58 27.20
C GLU A 12 -2.95 12.48 25.67
N PRO A 13 -2.01 11.61 25.22
CA PRO A 13 -1.73 11.40 23.81
C PRO A 13 -2.97 11.00 23.00
N ASN A 14 -3.38 11.86 22.06
CA ASN A 14 -4.53 11.64 21.18
C ASN A 14 -4.15 11.71 19.69
N ASN A 15 -5.13 11.44 18.81
CA ASN A 15 -4.96 11.39 17.35
C ASN A 15 -5.46 12.65 16.62
N ARG A 16 -5.92 13.68 17.35
CA ARG A 16 -6.42 14.94 16.77
C ARG A 16 -5.25 15.86 16.46
N LEU A 17 -4.98 16.10 15.19
CA LEU A 17 -3.81 16.88 14.74
C LEU A 17 -3.97 18.39 14.98
N ASP A 18 -5.21 18.86 14.97
CA ASP A 18 -5.65 20.25 15.05
C ASP A 18 -5.81 20.77 16.49
N LYS A 19 -5.96 19.87 17.47
CA LYS A 19 -6.17 20.22 18.87
C LYS A 19 -5.01 19.80 19.73
N PHE A 20 -4.49 20.73 20.53
CA PHE A 20 -3.57 20.46 21.62
C PHE A 20 -3.90 21.38 22.78
N THR A 21 -3.87 20.86 24.00
CA THR A 21 -4.11 21.65 25.22
C THR A 21 -3.06 21.28 26.26
N GLY A 22 -2.26 22.27 26.63
CA GLY A 22 -1.32 22.16 27.74
C GLY A 22 -1.11 23.50 28.42
N THR A 23 -0.45 23.49 29.57
CA THR A 23 -0.08 24.69 30.33
C THR A 23 1.37 24.54 30.80
N LEU A 24 2.21 25.52 30.46
CA LEU A 24 3.56 25.66 30.98
C LEU A 24 3.52 26.53 32.23
N PHE A 25 3.98 25.99 33.34
CA PHE A 25 4.18 26.69 34.59
C PHE A 25 5.65 27.08 34.73
N TRP A 26 5.94 28.37 34.76
CA TRP A 26 7.29 28.90 34.99
C TRP A 26 7.25 30.19 35.79
N ARG A 27 8.08 30.31 36.84
CA ARG A 27 8.27 31.54 37.64
C ARG A 27 6.95 32.13 38.15
N ASN A 28 6.08 31.30 38.71
CA ASN A 28 4.74 31.67 39.20
C ASN A 28 3.78 32.22 38.11
N THR A 29 4.07 32.00 36.83
CA THR A 29 3.20 32.36 35.71
C THR A 29 2.81 31.12 34.91
N SER A 30 1.57 31.08 34.43
CA SER A 30 1.03 30.01 33.60
C SER A 30 0.87 30.48 32.17
N PHE A 31 1.44 29.74 31.22
CA PHE A 31 1.32 30.01 29.78
C PHE A 31 0.52 28.89 29.11
N PRO A 32 -0.58 29.19 28.41
CA PRO A 32 -1.30 28.18 27.64
C PRO A 32 -0.47 27.72 26.43
N LEU A 33 -0.50 26.41 26.18
CA LEU A 33 0.11 25.78 25.02
C LEU A 33 -1.00 25.24 24.12
N ASP A 34 -1.20 25.91 22.99
CA ASP A 34 -2.16 25.54 21.95
C ASP A 34 -1.48 24.78 20.79
N ALA A 35 -2.28 24.37 19.80
CA ALA A 35 -1.81 23.67 18.60
C ALA A 35 -0.77 24.46 17.78
N ASP A 36 -0.77 25.79 17.86
CA ASP A 36 0.21 26.65 17.17
C ASP A 36 1.60 26.62 17.84
N LYS A 37 1.68 26.15 19.09
CA LYS A 37 2.93 26.09 19.88
C LYS A 37 3.55 24.70 19.93
N ILE A 38 2.95 23.70 19.26
CA ILE A 38 3.48 22.34 19.19
C ILE A 38 4.05 22.06 17.80
N LEU A 39 5.23 21.44 17.76
CA LEU A 39 5.83 20.93 16.54
C LEU A 39 5.56 19.43 16.44
N LEU A 40 4.85 19.01 15.40
CA LEU A 40 4.47 17.62 15.21
C LEU A 40 5.59 16.82 14.54
N ARG A 41 5.67 15.54 14.89
CA ARG A 41 6.55 14.58 14.20
C ARG A 41 6.13 14.46 12.72
N GLY A 42 7.10 14.62 11.83
CA GLY A 42 6.89 14.57 10.37
C GLY A 42 6.81 15.94 9.71
N CYS A 43 6.67 17.02 10.48
CA CYS A 43 6.83 18.37 9.99
C CYS A 43 8.32 18.67 9.71
N VAL A 44 8.58 19.43 8.66
CA VAL A 44 9.91 19.92 8.31
C VAL A 44 9.93 21.42 8.60
N ILE A 45 10.79 21.85 9.53
CA ILE A 45 11.00 23.27 9.83
C ILE A 45 11.69 23.91 8.63
N ARG A 46 11.19 25.07 8.20
CA ARG A 46 11.73 25.84 7.06
C ARG A 46 11.87 27.30 7.46
N ASN A 47 12.80 28.01 6.82
CA ASN A 47 12.99 29.45 6.99
C ASN A 47 13.38 29.86 8.43
N THR A 48 14.19 29.05 9.12
CA THR A 48 14.71 29.35 10.46
C THR A 48 16.01 28.58 10.67
N ASP A 49 17.06 29.22 11.22
CA ASP A 49 18.38 28.60 11.38
C ASP A 49 18.40 27.55 12.50
N PHE A 50 17.79 27.85 13.65
CA PHE A 50 17.69 26.93 14.78
C PHE A 50 16.36 27.08 15.51
N CYS A 51 15.86 25.98 16.04
CA CYS A 51 14.66 25.94 16.88
C CYS A 51 14.98 25.14 18.14
N HIS A 52 14.74 25.74 19.30
CA HIS A 52 14.84 25.06 20.59
C HIS A 52 13.43 24.71 21.08
N GLY A 53 13.21 23.46 21.46
CA GLY A 53 11.93 22.99 21.96
C GLY A 53 12.10 21.89 23.00
N LEU A 54 11.02 21.61 23.73
CA LEU A 54 10.93 20.50 24.67
C LEU A 54 10.13 19.36 24.05
N VAL A 55 10.61 18.13 24.20
CA VAL A 55 9.88 16.94 23.74
C VAL A 55 8.78 16.61 24.74
N ILE A 56 7.52 16.73 24.31
CA ILE A 56 6.34 16.38 25.12
C ILE A 56 5.93 14.92 24.90
N PHE A 57 5.79 14.51 23.62
CA PHE A 57 5.46 13.14 23.25
C PHE A 57 6.57 12.49 22.44
N ALA A 58 6.90 11.24 22.77
CA ALA A 58 7.94 10.46 22.10
C ALA A 58 7.40 9.14 21.54
N GLY A 59 8.01 8.67 20.45
CA GLY A 59 7.71 7.35 19.88
C GLY A 59 6.22 7.17 19.50
N ALA A 60 5.58 6.15 20.09
CA ALA A 60 4.20 5.76 19.82
C ALA A 60 3.16 6.79 20.31
N ASP A 61 3.55 7.68 21.22
CA ASP A 61 2.66 8.71 21.76
C ASP A 61 2.58 9.97 20.89
N THR A 62 3.43 10.07 19.86
CA THR A 62 3.30 11.14 18.87
C THR A 62 1.98 11.02 18.10
N LYS A 63 1.33 12.15 17.81
CA LYS A 63 0.00 12.18 17.16
C LYS A 63 -0.03 11.43 15.82
N ILE A 64 1.04 11.52 15.01
CA ILE A 64 1.16 10.78 13.75
C ILE A 64 1.17 9.26 13.96
N MET A 65 1.79 8.76 15.04
CA MET A 65 1.81 7.35 15.36
C MET A 65 0.47 6.87 15.93
N LYS A 66 -0.26 7.72 16.67
CA LYS A 66 -1.64 7.43 17.10
C LYS A 66 -2.61 7.35 15.92
N ASN A 67 -2.36 8.10 14.84
CA ASN A 67 -3.08 7.95 13.56
C ASN A 67 -2.57 6.80 12.69
N SER A 68 -1.32 6.37 12.90
CA SER A 68 -0.76 5.22 12.19
C SER A 68 -1.30 3.93 12.81
N GLY A 69 -2.26 3.30 12.14
CA GLY A 69 -2.78 2.00 12.55
C GLY A 69 -1.67 0.93 12.62
N LYS A 70 -1.90 -0.12 13.42
CA LYS A 70 -0.98 -1.27 13.47
C LYS A 70 -0.86 -1.90 12.08
N THR A 71 0.36 -2.16 11.63
CA THR A 71 0.62 -2.90 10.38
C THR A 71 0.02 -4.29 10.49
N ARG A 72 -1.02 -4.58 9.69
CA ARG A 72 -1.61 -5.91 9.59
C ARG A 72 -1.07 -6.62 8.35
N PHE A 73 -0.78 -7.90 8.48
CA PHE A 73 -0.49 -8.74 7.33
C PHE A 73 -1.71 -8.80 6.43
N LYS A 74 -1.55 -8.37 5.18
CA LYS A 74 -2.60 -8.41 4.16
C LYS A 74 -2.62 -9.81 3.54
N ARG A 75 -3.79 -10.46 3.56
CA ARG A 75 -4.05 -11.72 2.86
C ARG A 75 -4.74 -11.43 1.54
N THR A 76 -4.38 -12.16 0.47
CA THR A 76 -4.99 -11.93 -0.84
C THR A 76 -6.21 -12.81 -1.08
N LYS A 77 -7.04 -12.42 -2.05
CA LYS A 77 -8.17 -13.25 -2.51
C LYS A 77 -7.68 -14.59 -3.08
N ILE A 78 -6.48 -14.62 -3.69
CA ILE A 78 -5.85 -15.85 -4.17
C ILE A 78 -5.55 -16.79 -3.01
N ASP A 79 -5.08 -16.28 -1.87
CA ASP A 79 -4.84 -17.13 -0.69
C ASP A 79 -6.13 -17.83 -0.22
N TYR A 80 -7.27 -17.12 -0.24
CA TYR A 80 -8.57 -17.72 0.08
C TYR A 80 -9.00 -18.76 -0.97
N LEU A 81 -8.81 -18.45 -2.26
CA LEU A 81 -9.13 -19.37 -3.35
C LEU A 81 -8.28 -20.65 -3.29
N MET A 82 -6.97 -20.53 -3.04
CA MET A 82 -6.08 -21.68 -2.88
C MET A 82 -6.55 -22.57 -1.72
N ASN A 83 -6.87 -21.98 -0.56
CA ASN A 83 -7.37 -22.74 0.58
C ASN A 83 -8.71 -23.44 0.26
N TYR A 84 -9.61 -22.78 -0.47
CA TYR A 84 -10.86 -23.37 -0.92
C TYR A 84 -10.66 -24.54 -1.89
N MET A 85 -9.73 -24.40 -2.84
CA MET A 85 -9.36 -25.48 -3.76
C MET A 85 -8.76 -26.67 -3.03
N VAL A 86 -7.84 -26.44 -2.08
CA VAL A 86 -7.24 -27.51 -1.26
C VAL A 86 -8.30 -28.26 -0.47
N TYR A 87 -9.23 -27.55 0.18
CA TYR A 87 -10.34 -28.16 0.89
C TYR A 87 -11.22 -29.01 -0.05
N THR A 88 -11.53 -28.49 -1.24
CA THR A 88 -12.34 -29.19 -2.23
C THR A 88 -11.65 -30.47 -2.71
N ILE A 89 -10.34 -30.41 -3.01
CA ILE A 89 -9.54 -31.58 -3.39
C ILE A 89 -9.54 -32.63 -2.27
N PHE A 90 -9.40 -32.20 -1.01
CA PHE A 90 -9.42 -33.11 0.13
C PHE A 90 -10.77 -33.82 0.30
N VAL A 91 -11.88 -33.11 0.11
CA VAL A 91 -13.23 -33.72 0.13
C VAL A 91 -13.39 -34.72 -1.01
N VAL A 92 -12.99 -34.36 -2.22
CA VAL A 92 -13.04 -35.27 -3.39
C VAL A 92 -12.16 -36.51 -3.16
N LEU A 93 -10.97 -36.33 -2.60
CA LEU A 93 -10.05 -37.42 -2.24
C LEU A 93 -10.72 -38.44 -1.31
N ILE A 94 -11.39 -37.97 -0.26
CA ILE A 94 -12.11 -38.84 0.68
C ILE A 94 -13.25 -39.58 -0.02
N LEU A 95 -14.04 -38.87 -0.84
CA LEU A 95 -15.17 -39.47 -1.55
C LEU A 95 -14.72 -40.55 -2.56
N VAL A 96 -13.67 -40.27 -3.32
CA VAL A 96 -13.10 -41.23 -4.28
C VAL A 96 -12.50 -42.43 -3.54
N SER A 97 -11.74 -42.19 -2.46
CA SER A 97 -11.16 -43.27 -1.66
C SER A 97 -12.22 -44.15 -1.01
N ALA A 98 -13.32 -43.55 -0.53
CA ALA A 98 -14.47 -44.28 0.00
C ALA A 98 -15.18 -45.10 -1.09
N GLY A 99 -15.40 -44.53 -2.28
CA GLY A 99 -15.98 -45.24 -3.42
C GLY A 99 -15.14 -46.44 -3.86
N LEU A 100 -13.81 -46.26 -3.95
CA LEU A 100 -12.89 -47.35 -4.27
C LEU A 100 -12.86 -48.43 -3.17
N ALA A 101 -12.89 -48.05 -1.90
CA ALA A 101 -12.95 -48.99 -0.77
C ALA A 101 -14.24 -49.82 -0.76
N ILE A 102 -15.39 -49.20 -1.06
CA ILE A 102 -16.67 -49.90 -1.20
C ILE A 102 -16.64 -50.84 -2.41
N GLY A 103 -16.11 -50.38 -3.54
CA GLY A 103 -15.92 -51.20 -4.73
C GLY A 103 -15.04 -52.42 -4.46
N HIS A 104 -13.94 -52.24 -3.71
CA HIS A 104 -13.09 -53.33 -3.27
C HIS A 104 -13.83 -54.30 -2.35
N ALA A 105 -14.57 -53.81 -1.35
CA ALA A 105 -15.33 -54.67 -0.45
C ALA A 105 -16.39 -55.52 -1.19
N TYR A 106 -17.04 -54.94 -2.21
CA TYR A 106 -17.99 -55.66 -3.06
C TYR A 106 -17.31 -56.73 -3.93
N TRP A 107 -16.19 -56.39 -4.56
CA TRP A 107 -15.42 -57.31 -5.39
C TRP A 107 -14.86 -58.48 -4.57
N GLU A 108 -14.37 -58.20 -3.36
CA GLU A 108 -13.87 -59.21 -2.42
C GLU A 108 -14.97 -60.22 -2.03
N ALA A 109 -16.18 -59.72 -1.75
CA ALA A 109 -17.32 -60.55 -1.39
C ALA A 109 -17.79 -61.46 -2.54
N GLN A 110 -17.63 -61.03 -3.80
CA GLN A 110 -18.11 -61.80 -4.96
C GLN A 110 -17.07 -62.69 -5.61
N VAL A 111 -15.80 -62.26 -5.69
CA VAL A 111 -14.76 -62.92 -6.48
C VAL A 111 -13.56 -63.29 -5.61
N GLY A 112 -13.14 -62.42 -4.69
CA GLY A 112 -11.97 -62.62 -3.83
C GLY A 112 -12.09 -63.89 -2.98
N ASN A 113 -13.20 -64.04 -2.26
CA ASN A 113 -13.44 -65.20 -1.37
C ASN A 113 -13.55 -66.56 -2.09
N TYR A 114 -13.85 -66.58 -3.39
CA TYR A 114 -13.99 -67.83 -4.16
C TYR A 114 -12.72 -68.21 -4.92
N SER A 115 -11.74 -67.30 -5.00
CA SER A 115 -10.54 -67.48 -5.81
C SER A 115 -9.40 -68.04 -4.96
N TRP A 116 -9.10 -69.32 -5.10
CA TRP A 116 -8.12 -70.05 -4.28
C TRP A 116 -6.70 -69.45 -4.29
N TYR A 117 -6.32 -68.73 -5.35
CA TYR A 117 -4.99 -68.12 -5.52
C TYR A 117 -4.85 -66.73 -4.85
N LEU A 118 -5.94 -66.15 -4.32
CA LEU A 118 -5.99 -64.84 -3.66
C LEU A 118 -6.07 -64.95 -2.13
N TYR A 119 -6.03 -66.16 -1.58
CA TYR A 119 -6.10 -66.40 -0.14
C TYR A 119 -4.78 -66.00 0.55
N ASP A 120 -4.84 -65.01 1.43
CA ASP A 120 -3.68 -64.45 2.15
C ASP A 120 -3.45 -65.07 3.54
N GLY A 121 -4.28 -66.04 3.94
CA GLY A 121 -4.16 -66.74 5.22
C GLY A 121 -4.82 -66.05 6.42
N GLU A 122 -5.49 -64.90 6.24
CA GLU A 122 -6.20 -64.21 7.33
C GLU A 122 -7.71 -64.06 7.05
N ASP A 123 -8.56 -64.66 7.88
CA ASP A 123 -10.02 -64.68 7.70
C ASP A 123 -10.71 -63.37 8.15
N TYR A 124 -10.28 -62.24 7.59
CA TYR A 124 -10.95 -60.96 7.83
C TYR A 124 -12.25 -60.82 7.03
N THR A 125 -13.23 -60.12 7.63
CA THR A 125 -14.48 -59.77 6.93
C THR A 125 -14.19 -58.84 5.73
N PRO A 126 -14.94 -58.98 4.61
CA PRO A 126 -14.77 -58.10 3.45
C PRO A 126 -14.92 -56.61 3.77
N SER A 127 -15.74 -56.27 4.77
CA SER A 127 -15.89 -54.91 5.29
C SER A 127 -14.64 -54.39 6.01
N TYR A 128 -13.97 -55.24 6.79
CA TYR A 128 -12.71 -54.89 7.45
C TYR A 128 -11.58 -54.69 6.43
N ARG A 129 -11.48 -55.57 5.43
CA ARG A 129 -10.53 -55.42 4.31
C ARG A 129 -10.77 -54.13 3.53
N GLY A 130 -12.04 -53.81 3.22
CA GLY A 130 -12.42 -52.53 2.59
C GLY A 130 -12.04 -51.31 3.45
N PHE A 131 -12.21 -51.39 4.77
CA PHE A 131 -11.80 -50.31 5.69
C PHE A 131 -10.28 -50.11 5.73
N LEU A 132 -9.47 -51.17 5.70
CA LEU A 132 -8.01 -51.04 5.59
C LEU A 132 -7.61 -50.44 4.23
N ASN A 133 -8.25 -50.90 3.15
CA ASN A 133 -7.98 -50.40 1.81
C ASN A 133 -8.40 -48.94 1.61
N PHE A 134 -9.38 -48.43 2.35
CA PHE A 134 -9.72 -47.00 2.37
C PHE A 134 -8.50 -46.13 2.71
N TRP A 135 -7.76 -46.48 3.77
CA TRP A 135 -6.54 -45.76 4.16
C TRP A 135 -5.42 -45.94 3.12
N GLY A 136 -5.31 -47.13 2.52
CA GLY A 136 -4.38 -47.39 1.41
C GLY A 136 -4.65 -46.50 0.19
N TYR A 137 -5.91 -46.37 -0.22
CA TYR A 137 -6.30 -45.51 -1.33
C TYR A 137 -6.07 -44.03 -1.05
N ILE A 138 -6.28 -43.56 0.19
CA ILE A 138 -5.90 -42.19 0.58
C ILE A 138 -4.41 -41.96 0.37
N ILE A 139 -3.55 -42.89 0.79
CA ILE A 139 -2.09 -42.76 0.67
C ILE A 139 -1.69 -42.69 -0.81
N ILE A 140 -2.25 -43.58 -1.64
CA ILE A 140 -1.97 -43.62 -3.09
C ILE A 140 -2.43 -42.33 -3.78
N LEU A 141 -3.63 -41.86 -3.46
CA LEU A 141 -4.24 -40.68 -4.07
C LEU A 141 -3.79 -39.35 -3.42
N ASN A 142 -2.96 -39.37 -2.39
CA ASN A 142 -2.43 -38.15 -1.75
C ASN A 142 -1.66 -37.25 -2.73
N THR A 143 -1.14 -37.83 -3.83
CA THR A 143 -0.54 -37.08 -4.95
C THR A 143 -1.50 -36.09 -5.62
N MET A 144 -2.81 -36.26 -5.44
CA MET A 144 -3.84 -35.32 -5.90
C MET A 144 -3.82 -34.00 -5.13
N VAL A 145 -3.32 -33.98 -3.88
CA VAL A 145 -3.14 -32.76 -3.09
C VAL A 145 -1.84 -32.09 -3.55
N PRO A 146 -1.90 -30.94 -4.24
CA PRO A 146 -0.71 -30.35 -4.84
C PRO A 146 0.06 -29.56 -3.77
N ILE A 147 0.93 -30.24 -3.02
CA ILE A 147 1.81 -29.60 -2.02
C ILE A 147 2.71 -28.55 -2.68
N SER A 148 3.10 -28.78 -3.94
CA SER A 148 3.91 -27.87 -4.74
C SER A 148 3.18 -26.60 -5.17
N LEU A 149 1.84 -26.54 -5.11
CA LEU A 149 1.06 -25.38 -5.54
C LEU A 149 1.48 -24.12 -4.77
N TYR A 150 1.58 -24.24 -3.44
CA TYR A 150 1.91 -23.11 -2.57
C TYR A 150 3.31 -22.56 -2.88
N VAL A 151 4.30 -23.45 -2.98
CA VAL A 151 5.68 -23.06 -3.30
C VAL A 151 5.77 -22.44 -4.70
N SER A 152 5.07 -23.01 -5.68
CA SER A 152 5.07 -22.50 -7.05
C SER A 152 4.48 -21.08 -7.13
N VAL A 153 3.36 -20.83 -6.44
CA VAL A 153 2.74 -19.50 -6.38
C VAL A 153 3.67 -18.48 -5.71
N GLU A 154 4.36 -18.87 -4.64
CA GLU A 154 5.27 -17.97 -3.95
C GLU A 154 6.51 -17.60 -4.79
N VAL A 155 7.05 -18.57 -5.55
CA VAL A 155 8.12 -18.32 -6.53
C VAL A 155 7.65 -17.40 -7.66
N ILE A 156 6.43 -17.59 -8.16
CA ILE A 156 5.84 -16.72 -9.19
C ILE A 156 5.69 -15.29 -8.66
N ARG A 157 5.15 -15.12 -7.45
CA ARG A 157 5.01 -13.81 -6.77
C ARG A 157 6.34 -13.10 -6.59
N LEU A 158 7.38 -13.85 -6.21
CA LEU A 158 8.74 -13.33 -6.09
C LEU A 158 9.29 -12.88 -7.45
N GLY A 159 9.13 -13.70 -8.49
CA GLY A 159 9.53 -13.33 -9.86
C GLY A 159 8.82 -12.06 -10.36
N GLN A 160 7.51 -11.97 -10.17
CA GLN A 160 6.71 -10.78 -10.50
C GLN A 160 7.19 -9.53 -9.75
N SER A 161 7.56 -9.67 -8.48
CA SER A 161 8.12 -8.57 -7.69
C SER A 161 9.43 -8.05 -8.28
N TYR A 162 10.29 -8.93 -8.82
CA TYR A 162 11.51 -8.51 -9.50
C TYR A 162 11.22 -7.82 -10.83
N PHE A 163 10.24 -8.30 -11.61
CA PHE A 163 9.86 -7.65 -12.85
C PHE A 163 9.37 -6.21 -12.63
N ILE A 164 8.59 -5.94 -11.58
CA ILE A 164 8.20 -4.57 -11.22
C ILE A 164 9.42 -3.70 -10.91
N ASN A 165 10.42 -4.24 -10.22
CA ASN A 165 11.62 -3.49 -9.83
C ASN A 165 12.56 -3.21 -11.01
N TRP A 166 12.55 -4.05 -12.04
CA TRP A 166 13.42 -3.93 -13.22
C TRP A 166 12.79 -3.13 -14.36
N ASP A 167 11.53 -2.70 -14.22
CA ASP A 167 10.85 -1.94 -15.27
C ASP A 167 11.38 -0.50 -15.36
N LEU A 168 12.06 -0.21 -16.48
CA LEU A 168 12.59 1.12 -16.80
C LEU A 168 11.48 2.14 -17.10
N GLN A 169 10.27 1.70 -17.49
CA GLN A 169 9.15 2.63 -17.71
C GLN A 169 8.59 3.21 -16.41
N MET A 170 8.80 2.51 -15.29
CA MET A 170 8.39 2.96 -13.96
C MET A 170 9.54 3.62 -13.18
N TYR A 171 10.67 3.90 -13.83
CA TYR A 171 11.81 4.60 -13.24
C TYR A 171 11.66 6.12 -13.37
N TYR A 172 11.92 6.86 -12.28
CA TYR A 172 11.86 8.31 -12.26
C TYR A 172 13.27 8.94 -12.30
N PRO A 173 13.68 9.53 -13.43
CA PRO A 173 15.06 10.00 -13.64
C PRO A 173 15.49 11.18 -12.75
N GLU A 174 14.59 12.14 -12.49
CA GLU A 174 14.97 13.38 -11.79
C GLU A 174 15.42 13.16 -10.34
N LYS A 175 14.96 12.07 -9.70
CA LYS A 175 15.36 11.69 -8.34
C LYS A 175 16.04 10.32 -8.27
N ASP A 176 16.46 9.76 -9.41
CA ASP A 176 17.09 8.44 -9.49
C ASP A 176 16.36 7.38 -8.64
N THR A 177 15.04 7.30 -8.82
CA THR A 177 14.17 6.46 -7.98
C THR A 177 13.45 5.41 -8.83
N PRO A 178 13.83 4.12 -8.73
CA PRO A 178 13.11 3.04 -9.39
C PRO A 178 11.84 2.64 -8.64
N ALA A 179 10.91 1.98 -9.34
CA ALA A 179 9.81 1.28 -8.71
C ALA A 179 10.33 0.21 -7.74
N LYS A 180 9.72 0.13 -6.55
CA LYS A 180 10.12 -0.86 -5.53
C LYS A 180 8.90 -1.53 -4.92
N ALA A 181 8.68 -2.79 -5.32
CA ALA A 181 7.71 -3.67 -4.69
C ALA A 181 8.19 -4.07 -3.28
N ARG A 182 7.55 -3.51 -2.24
CA ARG A 182 7.89 -3.79 -0.83
C ARG A 182 7.21 -5.04 -0.28
N THR A 183 6.21 -5.56 -0.99
CA THR A 183 5.46 -6.75 -0.59
C THR A 183 5.28 -7.64 -1.82
N THR A 184 5.74 -8.88 -1.74
CA THR A 184 5.69 -9.86 -2.84
C THR A 184 4.29 -10.46 -3.03
N THR A 185 3.50 -10.53 -1.97
CA THR A 185 2.20 -11.23 -1.97
C THR A 185 1.05 -10.42 -2.58
N LEU A 186 1.22 -9.12 -2.84
CA LEU A 186 0.12 -8.24 -3.27
C LEU A 186 0.14 -7.94 -4.76
N ASN A 187 1.11 -8.47 -5.51
CA ASN A 187 1.32 -8.14 -6.91
C ASN A 187 0.09 -8.46 -7.76
N GLU A 188 -0.56 -9.59 -7.53
CA GLU A 188 -1.80 -9.97 -8.23
C GLU A 188 -2.99 -9.03 -7.96
N GLN A 189 -3.00 -8.32 -6.83
CA GLN A 189 -4.13 -7.46 -6.46
C GLN A 189 -4.14 -6.16 -7.26
N LEU A 190 -3.00 -5.74 -7.81
CA LEU A 190 -2.93 -4.54 -8.64
C LEU A 190 -3.86 -4.66 -9.86
N GLY A 191 -4.05 -5.88 -10.41
CA GLY A 191 -5.00 -6.12 -11.49
C GLY A 191 -6.48 -6.18 -11.08
N GLN A 192 -6.78 -6.11 -9.78
CA GLN A 192 -8.14 -6.26 -9.22
C GLN A 192 -8.63 -4.97 -8.52
N ILE A 193 -7.92 -3.85 -8.69
CA ILE A 193 -8.31 -2.58 -8.08
C ILE A 193 -9.53 -1.99 -8.81
N HIS A 194 -10.55 -1.58 -8.04
CA HIS A 194 -11.73 -0.89 -8.58
C HIS A 194 -11.75 0.60 -8.25
N TYR A 195 -11.16 0.98 -7.12
CA TYR A 195 -11.16 2.34 -6.61
C TYR A 195 -9.72 2.76 -6.32
N ILE A 196 -9.37 3.95 -6.82
CA ILE A 196 -8.10 4.61 -6.52
C ILE A 196 -8.43 5.83 -5.68
N PHE A 197 -8.00 5.81 -4.42
CA PHE A 197 -8.07 6.97 -3.54
C PHE A 197 -6.75 7.73 -3.68
N SER A 198 -6.81 8.88 -4.36
CA SER A 198 -5.64 9.73 -4.60
C SER A 198 -5.63 10.90 -3.64
N ASP A 199 -4.48 11.18 -3.03
CA ASP A 199 -4.26 12.42 -2.31
C ASP A 199 -4.03 13.57 -3.31
N LYS A 200 -4.46 14.79 -2.96
CA LYS A 200 -4.27 15.95 -3.81
C LYS A 200 -2.82 16.42 -3.75
N THR A 201 -2.34 16.71 -2.55
CA THR A 201 -1.06 17.39 -2.34
C THR A 201 0.07 16.35 -2.35
N GLY A 202 1.08 16.56 -3.19
CA GLY A 202 2.23 15.67 -3.29
C GLY A 202 2.00 14.39 -4.10
N THR A 203 0.76 14.12 -4.55
CA THR A 203 0.45 13.05 -5.52
C THR A 203 -0.09 13.62 -6.83
N LEU A 204 -1.24 14.29 -6.82
CA LEU A 204 -1.81 14.89 -8.04
C LEU A 204 -1.13 16.20 -8.42
N THR A 205 -0.76 17.02 -7.43
CA THR A 205 -0.13 18.31 -7.66
C THR A 205 1.32 18.31 -7.18
N GLN A 206 2.22 18.80 -8.03
CA GLN A 206 3.56 19.20 -7.59
C GLN A 206 3.44 20.44 -6.69
N ASN A 207 4.31 20.55 -5.68
CA ASN A 207 4.36 21.72 -4.78
C ASN A 207 5.05 22.92 -5.47
N ILE A 208 4.57 23.28 -6.65
CA ILE A 208 5.04 24.41 -7.45
C ILE A 208 3.81 25.23 -7.84
N MET A 209 3.75 26.46 -7.33
CA MET A 209 2.67 27.39 -7.66
C MET A 209 3.19 28.38 -8.71
N THR A 210 2.70 28.27 -9.94
CA THR A 210 3.05 29.19 -11.03
C THR A 210 1.93 30.18 -11.24
N PHE A 211 2.24 31.48 -11.24
CA PHE A 211 1.30 32.48 -11.71
C PHE A 211 1.05 32.29 -13.22
N LYS A 212 -0.22 32.34 -13.63
CA LYS A 212 -0.61 32.07 -15.03
C LYS A 212 -1.44 33.18 -15.64
N LYS A 213 -2.51 33.59 -14.96
CA LYS A 213 -3.46 34.60 -15.43
C LYS A 213 -3.89 35.47 -14.26
N CYS A 214 -4.26 36.71 -14.54
CA CYS A 214 -4.94 37.58 -13.59
C CYS A 214 -6.07 38.34 -14.28
N CYS A 215 -6.99 38.87 -13.48
CA CYS A 215 -8.03 39.78 -13.95
C CYS A 215 -7.88 41.11 -13.19
N ILE A 216 -7.67 42.20 -13.92
CA ILE A 216 -7.54 43.56 -13.37
C ILE A 216 -8.59 44.43 -14.06
N ASN A 217 -9.43 45.12 -13.28
CA ASN A 217 -10.51 45.97 -13.78
C ASN A 217 -11.44 45.30 -14.83
N GLY A 218 -11.73 44.01 -14.65
CA GLY A 218 -12.58 43.24 -15.58
C GLY A 218 -11.87 42.79 -16.86
N GLN A 219 -10.59 43.12 -17.03
CA GLN A 219 -9.76 42.67 -18.13
C GLN A 219 -8.91 41.47 -17.71
N ILE A 220 -9.00 40.38 -18.46
CA ILE A 220 -8.23 39.15 -18.22
C ILE A 220 -6.90 39.22 -18.97
N TYR A 221 -5.80 39.00 -18.26
CA TYR A 221 -4.43 38.96 -18.76
C TYR A 221 -3.84 37.55 -18.59
N GLY A 222 -2.92 37.19 -19.47
CA GLY A 222 -2.26 35.88 -19.52
C GLY A 222 -2.96 34.88 -20.44
N ASP A 223 -3.96 35.29 -21.21
CA ASP A 223 -4.46 34.53 -22.35
C ASP A 223 -3.74 34.95 -23.62
N HIS A 224 -3.38 33.99 -24.49
CA HIS A 224 -2.83 34.33 -25.80
C HIS A 224 -3.93 34.97 -26.64
N ARG A 225 -3.92 36.31 -26.75
CA ARG A 225 -4.87 37.05 -27.58
C ARG A 225 -4.50 37.08 -29.07
N ASP A 226 -3.63 36.19 -29.52
CA ASP A 226 -3.39 35.95 -30.94
C ASP A 226 -4.32 34.86 -31.48
N ALA A 227 -5.62 35.21 -31.56
CA ALA A 227 -6.60 34.49 -32.36
C ALA A 227 -6.49 34.85 -33.86
N SER A 228 -5.27 35.12 -34.34
CA SER A 228 -4.96 35.35 -35.75
C SER A 228 -3.74 34.52 -36.11
N GLN A 229 -4.01 33.28 -36.51
CA GLN A 229 -3.30 32.53 -37.54
C GLN A 229 -1.94 33.14 -37.97
N ASN A 230 -0.84 32.72 -37.33
CA ASN A 230 0.35 32.27 -38.03
C ASN A 230 1.37 31.68 -37.06
N SER A 231 1.57 30.39 -37.25
CA SER A 231 2.66 29.52 -36.85
C SER A 231 4.02 30.24 -36.69
N HIS A 232 4.74 29.88 -35.61
CA HIS A 232 6.20 29.99 -35.45
C HIS A 232 6.85 31.36 -35.14
N SER A 233 6.20 32.29 -34.43
CA SER A 233 6.98 33.29 -33.66
C SER A 233 7.29 32.73 -32.27
N LYS A 234 8.56 32.78 -31.85
CA LYS A 234 8.94 32.49 -30.46
C LYS A 234 8.11 33.40 -29.56
N ILE A 235 7.33 32.80 -28.66
CA ILE A 235 6.61 33.57 -27.63
C ILE A 235 7.68 34.17 -26.72
N GLU A 236 7.96 35.46 -26.89
CA GLU A 236 8.94 36.15 -26.07
C GLU A 236 8.39 36.32 -24.66
N GLN A 237 9.19 35.95 -23.66
CA GLN A 237 8.89 36.20 -22.28
C GLN A 237 8.94 37.71 -22.03
N VAL A 238 7.94 38.20 -21.31
CA VAL A 238 7.87 39.58 -20.88
C VAL A 238 9.07 39.88 -19.99
N ASP A 239 9.84 40.92 -20.33
CA ASP A 239 10.97 41.34 -19.51
C ASP A 239 10.47 42.11 -18.28
N PHE A 240 10.73 41.56 -17.10
CA PHE A 240 10.45 42.20 -15.82
C PHE A 240 11.71 42.77 -15.14
N SER A 241 12.83 42.89 -15.86
CA SER A 241 14.09 43.44 -15.34
C SER A 241 13.95 44.83 -14.70
N TRP A 242 12.95 45.61 -15.15
CA TRP A 242 12.61 46.92 -14.60
C TRP A 242 11.95 46.87 -13.21
N ASN A 243 11.37 45.74 -12.81
CA ASN A 243 10.66 45.61 -11.53
C ASN A 243 11.59 45.01 -10.45
N PRO A 244 11.97 45.77 -9.41
CA PRO A 244 12.85 45.28 -8.34
C PRO A 244 12.24 44.15 -7.50
N PHE A 245 10.92 43.93 -7.58
CA PHE A 245 10.21 42.87 -6.87
C PHE A 245 9.89 41.64 -7.73
N ALA A 246 10.30 41.64 -9.00
CA ALA A 246 10.06 40.49 -9.87
C ALA A 246 10.91 39.29 -9.42
N ASP A 247 10.25 38.16 -9.21
CA ASP A 247 10.95 36.88 -9.09
C ASP A 247 11.53 36.56 -10.47
N GLY A 248 12.86 36.45 -10.58
CA GLY A 248 13.55 36.16 -11.85
C GLY A 248 13.17 34.81 -12.47
N LYS A 249 12.35 34.01 -11.79
CA LYS A 249 11.76 32.75 -12.29
C LYS A 249 10.34 32.91 -12.85
N LEU A 250 9.74 34.10 -12.77
CA LEU A 250 8.40 34.36 -13.27
C LEU A 250 8.39 34.37 -14.81
N ALA A 251 7.82 33.33 -15.40
CA ALA A 251 7.55 33.27 -16.83
C ALA A 251 6.14 33.79 -17.12
N PHE A 252 6.04 34.99 -17.68
CA PHE A 252 4.80 35.58 -18.19
C PHE A 252 4.99 35.98 -19.65
N HIS A 253 3.93 35.84 -20.45
CA HIS A 253 4.01 35.95 -21.91
C HIS A 253 3.05 36.97 -22.51
N ASP A 254 2.20 37.59 -21.69
CA ASP A 254 1.23 38.58 -22.16
C ASP A 254 1.79 40.00 -21.98
N HIS A 255 2.32 40.56 -23.07
CA HIS A 255 2.91 41.90 -23.10
C HIS A 255 1.86 43.01 -22.89
N TYR A 256 0.59 42.73 -23.14
CA TYR A 256 -0.50 43.68 -22.94
C TYR A 256 -0.66 44.10 -21.48
N LEU A 257 -0.26 43.23 -20.53
CA LEU A 257 -0.23 43.59 -19.11
C LEU A 257 0.75 44.74 -18.86
N ILE A 258 1.91 44.77 -19.52
CA ILE A 258 2.89 45.84 -19.35
C ILE A 258 2.43 47.12 -20.06
N GLU A 259 1.83 47.01 -21.23
CA GLU A 259 1.35 48.19 -21.98
C GLU A 259 0.26 48.99 -21.23
N GLN A 260 -0.42 48.37 -20.26
CA GLN A 260 -1.47 49.00 -19.47
C GLN A 260 -1.04 49.45 -18.07
N ILE A 261 0.20 49.20 -17.65
CA ILE A 261 0.79 49.65 -16.38
C ILE A 261 1.56 50.95 -16.62
#